data_AF-E7MNP1-F1
#
_entry.id   AF-E7MNP1-F1
#
_cell.length_a   1.000
_cell.length_b   1.000
_cell.length_c   1.000
_cell.angle_alpha   90.00
_cell.angle_beta   90.00
_cell.angle_gamma   90.00
#
_symmetry.space_group_name_H-M   'P 1'
#
loop_
_entity.id
_entity.type
_entity.pdbx_description
1 polymer ?
#
loop_
_entity_poly.entity_id
_entity_poly.type
_entity_poly.pdbx_seq_one_letter_code
_entity_poly.pdbx_strand_id
1 'polypeptide(L)'
;MADNRRYYWLKLKEDFFTDKRIKRLRRISGGDTYTIIYLKLLLLSLKDSGKLYYDGVETDFIKELALTIDEMEDDVMVTVNYLMAQGLMEIITENDEYFLTEIPSLIGSETASTRRSRKSREQKALQCNTGATPTQQNCNGDIEIDIELEKEGEIEKISPFFYGEYKNVSLTDEKYGKLKDKMQGHREKMIEKLSTYM
;
A
#
# COMPACT_ATOMS: atom_id res chain seq x y z
N MET A 1 1.36 17.30 -8.38
CA MET A 1 0.91 16.71 -7.11
C MET A 1 1.09 15.19 -7.21
N ALA A 2 1.76 14.56 -6.26
CA ALA A 2 1.98 13.12 -6.30
C ALA A 2 0.62 12.41 -6.18
N ASP A 3 0.28 11.65 -7.22
CA ASP A 3 -0.94 10.86 -7.33
C ASP A 3 -0.99 9.87 -6.13
N ASN A 4 -1.86 10.14 -5.15
CA ASN A 4 -1.91 9.39 -3.89
C ASN A 4 -2.67 8.06 -4.11
N ARG A 5 -2.07 7.18 -4.91
CA ARG A 5 -2.65 5.88 -5.26
C ARG A 5 -2.76 5.02 -4.01
N ARG A 6 -3.99 4.68 -3.65
CA ARG A 6 -4.32 3.70 -2.61
C ARG A 6 -4.61 2.36 -3.25
N TYR A 7 -4.02 1.31 -2.67
CA TYR A 7 -4.30 -0.06 -3.06
C TYR A 7 -5.23 -0.67 -2.03
N TYR A 8 -6.26 -1.36 -2.51
CA TYR A 8 -7.25 -2.05 -1.71
C TYR A 8 -7.16 -3.54 -2.00
N TRP A 9 -7.35 -4.35 -0.96
CA TRP A 9 -7.53 -5.79 -1.10
C TRP A 9 -8.65 -6.26 -0.17
N LEU A 10 -9.35 -7.29 -0.62
CA LEU A 10 -10.35 -7.97 0.19
C LEU A 10 -9.65 -9.06 1.00
N LYS A 11 -9.74 -8.97 2.33
CA LYS A 11 -9.28 -10.03 3.24
C LYS A 11 -10.48 -10.85 3.66
N LEU A 12 -10.62 -12.04 3.09
CA LEU A 12 -11.69 -12.95 3.44
C LEU A 12 -11.43 -13.60 4.80
N LYS A 13 -12.45 -13.69 5.65
CA LYS A 13 -12.36 -14.45 6.91
C LYS A 13 -12.26 -15.95 6.60
N GLU A 14 -11.56 -16.70 7.43
CA GLU A 14 -11.40 -18.16 7.27
C GLU A 14 -12.75 -18.89 7.27
N ASP A 15 -13.70 -18.36 8.03
CA ASP A 15 -15.04 -18.91 8.22
C ASP A 15 -16.06 -18.45 7.18
N PHE A 16 -15.70 -17.62 6.19
CA PHE A 16 -16.63 -17.03 5.22
C PHE A 16 -17.55 -18.07 4.56
N PHE A 17 -16.98 -19.14 3.98
CA PHE A 17 -17.77 -20.20 3.35
C PHE A 17 -18.40 -21.16 4.36
N THR A 18 -17.96 -21.10 5.62
CA THR A 18 -18.51 -21.93 6.70
C THR A 18 -19.73 -21.29 7.37
N ASP A 19 -19.86 -19.96 7.26
CA ASP A 19 -20.97 -19.17 7.77
C ASP A 19 -22.30 -19.73 7.25
N LYS A 20 -23.27 -19.86 8.15
CA LYS A 20 -24.62 -20.33 7.88
C LYS A 20 -25.31 -19.43 6.85
N ARG A 21 -25.05 -18.11 6.87
CA ARG A 21 -25.63 -17.14 5.92
C ARG A 21 -25.14 -17.41 4.49
N ILE A 22 -23.84 -17.64 4.32
CA ILE A 22 -23.23 -17.95 3.01
C ILE A 22 -23.57 -19.37 2.55
N LYS A 23 -23.57 -20.36 3.46
CA LYS A 23 -24.01 -21.72 3.13
C LYS A 23 -25.45 -21.77 2.65
N ARG A 24 -26.34 -20.97 3.25
CA ARG A 24 -27.73 -20.87 2.84
C ARG A 24 -27.87 -20.23 1.46
N LEU A 25 -27.09 -19.18 1.16
CA LEU A 25 -27.04 -18.55 -0.17
C LEU A 25 -26.65 -19.58 -1.24
N ARG A 26 -25.58 -20.34 -0.97
CA ARG A 26 -25.06 -21.37 -1.88
C ARG A 26 -25.98 -22.57 -2.10
N ARG A 27 -26.95 -22.79 -1.20
CA ARG A 27 -27.90 -23.91 -1.32
C ARG A 27 -29.05 -23.61 -2.30
N ILE A 28 -29.23 -22.36 -2.68
CA ILE A 28 -30.21 -21.93 -3.69
C ILE A 28 -29.70 -22.38 -5.07
N SER A 29 -30.60 -22.65 -6.01
CA SER A 29 -30.22 -22.86 -7.41
C SER A 29 -29.52 -21.60 -7.95
N GLY A 30 -28.32 -21.75 -8.51
CA GLY A 30 -27.48 -20.61 -8.89
C GLY A 30 -26.72 -19.96 -7.72
N GLY A 31 -26.70 -20.61 -6.54
CA GLY A 31 -26.07 -20.06 -5.34
C GLY A 31 -24.57 -19.77 -5.46
N ASP A 32 -23.86 -20.49 -6.33
CA ASP A 32 -22.46 -20.19 -6.63
C ASP A 32 -22.33 -18.86 -7.40
N THR A 33 -23.22 -18.57 -8.37
CA THR A 33 -23.32 -17.28 -9.07
C THR A 33 -23.60 -16.15 -8.08
N TYR A 34 -24.60 -16.31 -7.20
CA TYR A 34 -24.94 -15.28 -6.21
C TYR A 34 -23.80 -15.01 -5.23
N THR A 35 -23.02 -16.03 -4.89
CA THR A 35 -21.83 -15.86 -4.03
C THR A 35 -20.74 -15.08 -4.76
N ILE A 36 -20.55 -15.31 -6.06
CA ILE A 36 -19.63 -14.53 -6.89
C ILE A 36 -20.11 -13.07 -7.00
N ILE A 37 -21.40 -12.83 -7.25
CA ILE A 37 -22.00 -11.50 -7.27
C ILE A 37 -21.73 -10.77 -5.95
N TYR A 38 -21.95 -11.44 -4.82
CA TYR A 38 -21.66 -10.86 -3.50
C TYR A 38 -20.18 -10.45 -3.34
N LEU A 39 -19.25 -11.31 -3.76
CA LEU A 39 -17.82 -10.99 -3.73
C LEU A 39 -17.47 -9.82 -4.66
N LYS A 40 -18.08 -9.73 -5.85
CA LYS A 40 -17.90 -8.59 -6.75
C LYS A 40 -18.44 -7.30 -6.15
N LEU A 41 -19.60 -7.33 -5.48
CA LEU A 41 -20.16 -6.18 -4.75
C LEU A 41 -19.24 -5.72 -3.61
N LEU A 42 -18.68 -6.67 -2.85
CA LEU A 42 -17.67 -6.39 -1.82
C LEU A 42 -16.42 -5.72 -2.40
N LEU A 43 -15.99 -6.11 -3.61
CA LEU A 43 -14.86 -5.50 -4.30
C LEU A 43 -15.17 -4.09 -4.83
N LEU A 44 -16.35 -3.89 -5.40
CA LEU A 44 -16.78 -2.62 -5.97
C LEU A 44 -16.80 -1.51 -4.92
N SER A 45 -17.41 -1.82 -3.78
CA SER A 45 -17.55 -0.92 -2.64
C SER A 45 -16.25 -0.66 -1.86
N LEU A 46 -15.13 -1.33 -2.19
CA LEU A 46 -13.82 -1.06 -1.56
C LEU A 46 -13.34 0.39 -1.77
N LYS A 47 -13.68 0.98 -2.92
CA LYS A 47 -13.27 2.35 -3.25
C LYS A 47 -13.90 3.36 -2.28
N ASP A 48 -15.15 3.10 -1.91
CA ASP A 48 -16.02 4.02 -1.18
C ASP A 48 -16.28 3.57 0.27
N SER A 49 -15.35 2.80 0.83
CA SER A 49 -15.40 2.34 2.24
C SER A 49 -16.67 1.54 2.59
N GLY A 50 -17.20 0.80 1.63
CA GLY A 50 -18.34 -0.09 1.80
C GLY A 50 -19.69 0.45 1.35
N LYS A 51 -19.69 1.63 0.74
CA LYS A 51 -20.86 2.25 0.14
C LYS A 51 -20.96 1.87 -1.33
N LEU A 52 -22.20 1.71 -1.80
CA LEU A 52 -22.55 1.58 -3.21
C LEU A 52 -23.45 2.74 -3.56
N TYR A 53 -23.07 3.47 -4.61
CA TYR A 53 -23.79 4.61 -5.12
C TYR A 53 -24.57 4.23 -6.37
N TYR A 54 -25.62 5.00 -6.63
CA TYR A 54 -26.39 4.96 -7.86
C TYR A 54 -26.07 6.23 -8.66
N ASP A 55 -25.38 6.07 -9.78
CA ASP A 55 -24.97 7.18 -10.65
C ASP A 55 -26.10 7.64 -11.58
N GLY A 56 -27.22 6.90 -11.63
CA GLY A 56 -28.42 7.26 -12.40
C GLY A 56 -28.23 7.08 -13.90
N VAL A 57 -27.31 6.20 -14.30
CA VAL A 57 -27.05 5.88 -15.71
C VAL A 57 -28.16 5.00 -16.26
N GLU A 58 -28.71 4.12 -15.42
CA GLU A 58 -29.78 3.20 -15.78
C GLU A 58 -31.12 3.63 -15.13
N THR A 59 -32.19 2.85 -15.33
CA THR A 59 -33.51 3.16 -14.74
C THR A 59 -33.64 2.70 -13.29
N ASP A 60 -32.84 1.71 -12.87
CA ASP A 60 -32.92 1.08 -11.55
C ASP A 60 -31.52 0.71 -11.03
N PHE A 61 -31.35 0.76 -9.71
CA PHE A 61 -30.08 0.47 -9.03
C PHE A 61 -29.58 -0.94 -9.35
N ILE A 62 -30.51 -1.91 -9.39
CA ILE A 62 -30.19 -3.30 -9.70
C ILE A 62 -29.60 -3.45 -11.10
N LYS A 63 -30.14 -2.72 -12.08
CA LYS A 63 -29.67 -2.78 -13.45
C LYS A 63 -28.32 -2.11 -13.64
N GLU A 64 -28.10 -0.98 -12.96
CA GLU A 64 -26.80 -0.32 -12.98
C GLU A 64 -25.72 -1.18 -12.31
N LEU A 65 -26.05 -1.85 -11.21
CA LEU A 65 -25.16 -2.84 -10.59
C LEU A 65 -24.88 -4.01 -11.53
N ALA A 66 -25.91 -4.55 -12.18
CA ALA A 66 -25.77 -5.63 -13.15
C ALA A 66 -24.82 -5.25 -14.30
N LEU A 67 -24.97 -4.05 -14.84
CA LEU A 67 -24.08 -3.51 -15.87
C LEU A 67 -22.63 -3.32 -15.37
N THR A 68 -22.46 -2.85 -14.13
CA THR A 68 -21.14 -2.59 -13.54
C THR A 68 -20.38 -3.89 -13.24
N ILE A 69 -21.10 -4.92 -12.83
CA ILE A 69 -20.57 -6.22 -12.37
C ILE A 69 -20.48 -7.23 -13.52
N ASP A 70 -21.12 -6.93 -14.64
CA ASP A 70 -21.28 -7.78 -15.83
C ASP A 70 -21.94 -9.12 -15.48
N GLU A 71 -23.14 -9.01 -14.89
CA GLU A 71 -23.96 -10.14 -14.43
C GLU A 71 -25.43 -9.91 -14.80
N MET A 72 -26.25 -10.97 -14.75
CA MET A 72 -27.66 -10.88 -15.11
C MET A 72 -28.46 -10.08 -14.08
N GLU A 73 -29.38 -9.22 -14.55
CA GLU A 73 -30.25 -8.39 -13.69
C GLU A 73 -31.03 -9.24 -12.66
N ASP A 74 -31.59 -10.37 -13.09
CA ASP A 74 -32.34 -11.30 -12.23
C ASP A 74 -31.45 -11.89 -11.11
N ASP A 75 -30.22 -12.27 -11.42
CA ASP A 75 -29.29 -12.85 -10.46
C ASP A 75 -28.83 -11.81 -9.43
N VAL A 76 -28.59 -10.57 -9.87
CA VAL A 76 -28.26 -9.44 -9.01
C VAL A 76 -29.44 -9.11 -8.10
N MET A 77 -30.66 -9.08 -8.63
CA MET A 77 -31.88 -8.83 -7.86
C MET A 77 -32.09 -9.86 -6.75
N VAL A 78 -31.96 -11.15 -7.07
CA VAL A 78 -32.06 -12.24 -6.08
C VAL A 78 -30.99 -12.10 -5.01
N THR A 79 -29.75 -11.77 -5.41
CA THR A 79 -28.63 -11.61 -4.50
C THR A 79 -28.83 -10.44 -3.55
N VAL A 80 -29.15 -9.24 -4.06
CA VAL A 80 -29.37 -8.03 -3.23
C VAL A 80 -30.50 -8.26 -2.23
N ASN A 81 -31.62 -8.83 -2.66
CA ASN A 81 -32.75 -9.15 -1.77
C ASN A 81 -32.34 -10.13 -0.66
N TYR A 82 -31.54 -11.15 -0.99
CA TYR A 82 -31.03 -12.08 0.01
C TYR A 82 -30.10 -11.41 1.02
N LEU A 83 -29.17 -10.57 0.54
CA LEU A 83 -28.22 -9.85 1.39
C LEU A 83 -28.94 -8.91 2.37
N MET A 84 -29.96 -8.19 1.90
CA MET A 84 -30.84 -7.36 2.72
C MET A 84 -31.57 -8.20 3.79
N ALA A 85 -32.19 -9.32 3.38
CA ALA A 85 -32.94 -10.19 4.29
C ALA A 85 -32.06 -10.85 5.36
N GLN A 86 -30.79 -11.12 5.05
CA GLN A 86 -29.85 -11.66 6.03
C GLN A 86 -29.19 -10.57 6.88
N GLY A 87 -29.25 -9.28 6.51
CA GLY A 87 -28.54 -8.17 7.16
C GLY A 87 -27.06 -8.05 6.77
N LEU A 88 -26.69 -8.57 5.60
CA LEU A 88 -25.35 -8.44 5.00
C LEU A 88 -25.21 -7.13 4.21
N MET A 89 -26.36 -6.54 3.86
CA MET A 89 -26.49 -5.25 3.21
C MET A 89 -27.62 -4.49 3.91
N GLU A 90 -27.45 -3.18 4.07
CA GLU A 90 -28.41 -2.27 4.66
C GLU A 90 -28.63 -1.09 3.72
N ILE A 91 -29.88 -0.62 3.62
CA ILE A 91 -30.20 0.63 2.93
C ILE A 91 -30.15 1.73 3.99
N ILE A 92 -29.34 2.75 3.75
CA ILE A 92 -29.32 3.97 4.53
C ILE A 92 -30.43 4.86 3.96
N THR A 93 -31.62 4.77 4.57
CA THR A 93 -32.86 5.43 4.14
C THR A 93 -32.75 6.96 4.02
N GLU A 94 -31.73 7.57 4.62
CA GLU A 94 -31.50 9.02 4.55
C GLU A 94 -30.91 9.46 3.21
N ASN A 95 -30.16 8.58 2.52
CA ASN A 95 -29.44 8.91 1.29
C ASN A 95 -29.72 7.94 0.12
N ASP A 96 -30.64 6.98 0.29
CA ASP A 96 -30.81 5.84 -0.63
C ASP A 96 -29.49 5.12 -0.96
N GLU A 97 -28.55 5.13 -0.01
CA GLU A 97 -27.23 4.49 -0.16
C GLU A 97 -27.29 3.03 0.32
N TYR A 98 -26.68 2.12 -0.45
CA TYR A 98 -26.53 0.73 -0.03
C TYR A 98 -25.19 0.55 0.67
N PHE A 99 -25.23 0.03 1.90
CA PHE A 99 -24.06 -0.21 2.72
C PHE A 99 -23.88 -1.70 2.99
N LEU A 100 -22.67 -2.21 2.74
CA LEU A 100 -22.31 -3.60 3.00
C LEU A 100 -21.69 -3.72 4.40
N THR A 101 -22.44 -4.31 5.33
CA THR A 101 -22.14 -4.28 6.78
C THR A 101 -20.86 -5.01 7.17
N GLU A 102 -20.47 -6.04 6.43
CA GLU A 102 -19.28 -6.83 6.73
C GLU A 102 -17.97 -6.13 6.33
N ILE A 103 -18.04 -5.13 5.44
CA ILE A 103 -16.88 -4.53 4.78
C ILE A 103 -15.83 -3.93 5.73
N PRO A 104 -16.19 -3.15 6.76
CA PRO A 104 -15.18 -2.54 7.64
C PRO A 104 -14.23 -3.58 8.28
N SER A 105 -14.69 -4.83 8.42
CA SER A 105 -13.89 -5.92 8.96
C SER A 105 -13.09 -6.71 7.90
N LEU A 106 -13.46 -6.62 6.62
CA LEU A 106 -12.81 -7.31 5.49
C LEU A 106 -11.83 -6.44 4.68
N ILE A 107 -11.83 -5.11 4.85
CA ILE A 107 -10.93 -4.21 4.11
C ILE A 107 -9.53 -4.18 4.72
N GLY A 108 -8.52 -4.39 3.87
CA GLY A 108 -7.18 -3.85 4.09
C GLY A 108 -6.85 -2.76 3.07
N SER A 109 -6.11 -1.73 3.50
CA SER A 109 -5.62 -0.66 2.62
C SER A 109 -4.13 -0.42 2.82
N GLU A 110 -3.42 -0.14 1.73
CA GLU A 110 -1.99 0.19 1.74
C GLU A 110 -1.71 1.39 0.83
N THR A 111 -0.88 2.32 1.31
CA THR A 111 -0.41 3.45 0.52
C THR A 111 0.68 3.01 -0.46
N ALA A 112 0.77 3.65 -1.62
CA ALA A 112 1.77 3.33 -2.64
C ALA A 112 3.24 3.32 -2.13
N SER A 113 3.58 4.17 -1.15
CA SER A 113 4.91 4.17 -0.52
C SER A 113 5.19 2.89 0.27
N THR A 114 4.22 2.42 1.06
CA THR A 114 4.31 1.20 1.86
C THR A 114 4.40 -0.02 0.95
N ARG A 115 3.61 -0.08 -0.14
CA ARG A 115 3.68 -1.17 -1.13
C ARG A 115 5.05 -1.26 -1.80
N ARG A 116 5.64 -0.13 -2.21
CA ARG A 116 7.00 -0.09 -2.79
C ARG A 116 8.05 -0.61 -1.80
N SER A 117 7.95 -0.20 -0.55
CA SER A 117 8.82 -0.66 0.54
C SER A 117 8.70 -2.17 0.76
N ARG A 118 7.47 -2.71 0.82
CA ARG A 118 7.21 -4.14 0.95
C ARG A 118 7.79 -4.93 -0.24
N LYS A 119 7.53 -4.50 -1.47
CA LYS A 119 8.05 -5.14 -2.69
C LYS A 119 9.59 -5.13 -2.73
N SER A 120 10.22 -4.05 -2.28
CA SER A 120 11.68 -3.96 -2.18
C SER A 120 12.24 -4.94 -1.14
N ARG A 121 11.56 -5.10 0.01
CA ARG A 121 11.95 -6.09 1.03
C ARG A 121 11.77 -7.53 0.54
N GLU A 122 10.67 -7.83 -0.14
CA GLU A 122 10.42 -9.15 -0.73
C GLU A 122 11.50 -9.50 -1.78
N GLN A 123 11.89 -8.55 -2.64
CA GLN A 123 12.99 -8.76 -3.60
C GLN A 123 14.35 -8.97 -2.93
N LYS A 124 14.67 -8.21 -1.87
CA LYS A 124 15.91 -8.38 -1.11
C LYS A 124 15.94 -9.73 -0.38
N ALA A 125 14.82 -10.15 0.20
CA ALA A 125 14.70 -11.46 0.86
C ALA A 125 14.87 -12.63 -0.14
N LEU A 126 14.40 -12.49 -1.38
CA LEU A 126 14.60 -13.47 -2.46
C LEU A 126 16.08 -13.59 -2.88
N GLN A 127 16.83 -12.49 -2.87
CA GLN A 127 18.26 -12.50 -3.21
C GLN A 127 19.16 -13.02 -2.07
N CYS A 128 18.71 -13.00 -0.82
CA CYS A 128 19.46 -13.54 0.32
C CYS A 128 19.57 -15.08 0.33
N ASN A 129 18.83 -15.80 -0.53
CA ASN A 129 18.91 -17.27 -0.63
C ASN A 129 19.96 -17.77 -1.64
N THR A 130 20.65 -16.87 -2.35
CA THR A 130 21.77 -17.25 -3.21
C THR A 130 23.05 -17.03 -2.42
N GLY A 131 23.75 -18.12 -2.11
CA GLY A 131 25.01 -18.10 -1.36
C GLY A 131 25.99 -17.09 -1.95
N ALA A 132 26.71 -16.42 -1.07
CA ALA A 132 27.72 -15.42 -1.37
C ALA A 132 28.67 -15.89 -2.50
N THR A 133 28.48 -15.36 -3.70
CA THR A 133 29.53 -15.39 -4.74
C THR A 133 30.35 -14.12 -4.61
N PRO A 134 31.68 -14.23 -4.43
CA PRO A 134 32.55 -13.09 -4.27
C PRO A 134 32.59 -12.28 -5.56
N THR A 135 32.51 -10.97 -5.39
CA THR A 135 32.63 -9.93 -6.39
C THR A 135 33.82 -10.20 -7.30
N GLN A 136 33.56 -10.52 -8.57
CA GLN A 136 34.50 -10.29 -9.64
C GLN A 136 33.88 -9.28 -10.60
N GLN A 137 34.33 -8.04 -10.43
CA GLN A 137 34.34 -7.08 -11.52
C GLN A 137 35.14 -7.70 -12.67
N ASN A 138 34.53 -7.81 -13.85
CA ASN A 138 35.11 -7.36 -15.11
C ASN A 138 34.12 -7.52 -16.28
N CYS A 139 33.83 -6.36 -16.87
CA CYS A 139 33.68 -6.10 -18.31
C CYS A 139 32.53 -6.78 -19.09
N ASN A 140 31.54 -5.93 -19.38
CA ASN A 140 30.79 -5.76 -20.63
C ASN A 140 30.84 -6.89 -21.68
N GLY A 141 29.68 -7.48 -21.92
CA GLY A 141 29.26 -7.99 -23.22
C GLY A 141 27.77 -7.67 -23.39
N ASP A 142 27.46 -6.90 -24.43
CA ASP A 142 26.22 -6.17 -24.68
C ASP A 142 24.95 -7.02 -24.72
N ILE A 143 23.87 -6.56 -24.06
CA ILE A 143 22.50 -6.72 -24.57
C ILE A 143 21.76 -5.41 -24.27
N GLU A 144 21.50 -4.66 -25.36
CA GLU A 144 20.73 -3.43 -25.44
C GLU A 144 19.30 -3.63 -24.89
N ILE A 145 18.90 -2.80 -23.91
CA ILE A 145 17.49 -2.41 -23.74
C ILE A 145 17.46 -0.94 -23.37
N ASP A 146 17.04 -0.12 -24.32
CA ASP A 146 16.80 1.32 -24.22
C ASP A 146 15.90 1.67 -23.03
N ILE A 147 16.41 2.53 -22.14
CA ILE A 147 15.59 3.34 -21.25
C ILE A 147 16.12 4.77 -21.35
N GLU A 148 15.38 5.62 -22.06
CA GLU A 148 15.65 7.04 -22.23
C GLU A 148 15.69 7.77 -20.88
N LEU A 149 16.79 8.49 -20.71
CA LEU A 149 17.13 9.40 -19.62
C LEU A 149 16.63 10.80 -19.98
N GLU A 150 15.94 11.47 -19.06
CA GLU A 150 16.07 12.92 -18.90
C GLU A 150 16.27 13.30 -17.42
N LYS A 151 17.21 14.24 -17.25
CA LYS A 151 18.01 14.56 -16.07
C LYS A 151 17.24 15.41 -15.03
N GLU A 152 17.67 15.34 -13.77
CA GLU A 152 18.22 16.50 -13.03
C GLU A 152 18.63 16.16 -11.58
N GLY A 153 19.85 16.57 -11.21
CA GLY A 153 20.15 17.10 -9.87
C GLY A 153 20.72 16.15 -8.81
N GLU A 154 22.05 16.05 -8.76
CA GLU A 154 22.84 15.49 -7.66
C GLU A 154 22.62 16.24 -6.34
N ILE A 155 22.40 15.52 -5.23
CA ILE A 155 22.71 16.00 -3.89
C ILE A 155 23.35 14.85 -3.11
N GLU A 156 24.69 14.90 -3.01
CA GLU A 156 25.49 14.03 -2.15
C GLU A 156 25.12 14.28 -0.66
N LYS A 157 24.63 13.24 0.02
CA LYS A 157 24.40 13.27 1.48
C LYS A 157 25.69 12.97 2.22
N ILE A 158 26.33 14.01 2.76
CA ILE A 158 27.44 13.91 3.70
C ILE A 158 26.89 13.60 5.10
N SER A 159 27.27 12.48 5.69
CA SER A 159 26.95 12.14 7.09
C SER A 159 27.82 12.96 8.05
N PRO A 160 27.28 13.61 9.10
CA PRO A 160 28.10 14.38 10.04
C PRO A 160 28.91 13.43 10.95
N PHE A 161 30.22 13.65 11.04
CA PHE A 161 31.09 12.95 11.99
C PHE A 161 31.11 13.73 13.32
N PHE A 162 30.97 13.02 14.44
CA PHE A 162 30.95 13.61 15.79
C PHE A 162 32.29 13.42 16.50
N TYR A 163 32.77 14.49 17.15
CA TYR A 163 34.10 14.55 17.76
C TYR A 163 34.03 14.95 19.26
N GLY A 164 35.10 14.67 20.00
CA GLY A 164 35.22 14.90 21.46
C GLY A 164 34.96 13.64 22.30
N GLU A 165 35.34 13.66 23.59
CA GLU A 165 35.16 12.53 24.51
C GLU A 165 33.68 12.15 24.65
N TYR A 166 32.79 13.15 24.76
CA TYR A 166 31.34 12.95 24.86
C TYR A 166 30.63 12.93 23.50
N LYS A 167 31.37 13.00 22.37
CA LYS A 167 30.85 12.92 20.98
C LYS A 167 29.67 13.85 20.68
N ASN A 168 29.66 15.05 21.26
CA ASN A 168 28.59 16.05 21.14
C ASN A 168 28.94 17.19 20.16
N VAL A 169 30.16 17.22 19.60
CA VAL A 169 30.58 18.24 18.63
C VAL A 169 30.45 17.71 17.20
N SER A 170 29.50 18.24 16.41
CA SER A 170 29.35 17.87 14.99
C SER A 170 30.11 18.82 14.07
N LEU A 171 31.02 18.26 13.26
CA LEU A 171 31.82 19.02 12.30
C LEU A 171 31.80 18.29 10.95
N THR A 172 31.68 19.05 9.86
CA THR A 172 31.87 18.56 8.50
C THR A 172 33.35 18.57 8.12
N ASP A 173 33.78 17.70 7.21
CA ASP A 173 35.19 17.51 6.83
C ASP A 173 35.87 18.81 6.39
N GLU A 174 35.16 19.69 5.68
CA GLU A 174 35.67 21.00 5.28
C GLU A 174 35.90 21.95 6.48
N LYS A 175 35.00 21.94 7.47
CA LYS A 175 35.15 22.77 8.68
C LYS A 175 36.26 22.24 9.57
N TYR A 176 36.39 20.91 9.64
CA TYR A 176 37.49 20.24 10.34
C TYR A 176 38.85 20.58 9.73
N GLY A 177 38.94 20.58 8.38
CA GLY A 177 40.12 20.99 7.64
C GLY A 177 40.50 22.47 7.87
N LYS A 178 39.53 23.39 7.81
CA LYS A 178 39.77 24.83 8.07
C LYS A 178 40.23 25.11 9.51
N LEU A 179 39.82 24.29 10.47
CA LEU A 179 40.29 24.39 11.87
C LEU A 179 41.77 24.01 12.02
N LYS A 180 42.27 23.11 11.15
CA LYS A 180 43.67 22.68 11.10
C LYS A 180 44.60 23.81 10.65
N ASP A 181 44.19 24.60 9.67
CA ASP A 181 45.02 25.70 9.13
C ASP A 181 45.06 26.92 10.06
N LYS A 182 43.99 27.18 10.82
CA LYS A 182 43.93 28.33 11.73
C LYS A 182 44.67 28.14 13.05
N MET A 183 44.93 26.90 13.48
CA MET A 183 45.50 26.60 14.79
C MET A 183 46.55 25.49 14.65
N GLN A 184 47.82 25.88 14.70
CA GLN A 184 49.01 25.01 14.61
C GLN A 184 49.07 23.97 15.75
N GLY A 185 48.23 22.93 15.70
CA GLY A 185 48.35 21.73 16.55
C GLY A 185 47.50 21.69 17.83
N HIS A 186 46.81 22.76 18.21
CA HIS A 186 45.95 22.75 19.42
C HIS A 186 44.47 22.39 19.16
N ARG A 187 44.21 21.71 18.04
CA ARG A 187 42.88 21.35 17.54
C ARG A 187 42.10 20.42 18.49
N GLU A 188 42.72 19.33 18.92
CA GLU A 188 42.06 18.30 19.75
C GLU A 188 41.70 18.83 21.14
N LYS A 189 42.61 19.62 21.74
CA LYS A 189 42.41 20.21 23.07
C LYS A 189 41.25 21.20 23.13
N MET A 190 40.90 21.83 22.00
CA MET A 190 39.78 22.78 21.91
C MET A 190 38.45 22.07 21.63
N ILE A 191 38.47 21.03 20.78
CA ILE A 191 37.30 20.15 20.58
C ILE A 191 36.92 19.46 21.89
N GLU A 192 37.90 19.03 22.66
CA GLU A 192 37.70 18.42 23.98
C GLU A 192 37.13 19.42 24.99
N LYS A 193 37.69 20.65 25.09
CA LYS A 193 37.11 21.72 25.91
C LYS A 193 35.67 22.07 25.52
N LEU A 194 35.36 22.16 24.23
CA LEU A 194 34.00 22.42 23.74
C LEU A 194 33.07 21.24 24.06
N SER A 195 33.58 20.01 24.01
CA SER A 195 32.84 18.81 24.38
C SER A 195 32.49 18.77 25.86
N THR A 196 33.34 19.29 26.75
CA THR A 196 33.05 19.36 28.20
C THR A 196 32.04 20.46 28.58
N TYR A 197 31.91 21.52 27.78
CA TYR A 197 31.05 22.67 28.10
C TYR A 197 29.66 22.64 27.44
N MET A 198 29.42 21.74 26.47
CA MET A 198 28.13 21.56 25.78
C MET A 198 27.37 20.35 26.30
#